data_AF-A0A946Y5J2-F1
#
_entry.id   AF-A0A946Y5J2-F1
#
_cell.length_a   1.000
_cell.length_b   1.000
_cell.length_c   1.000
_cell.angle_alpha   90.00
_cell.angle_beta   90.00
_cell.angle_gamma   90.00
#
_symmetry.space_group_name_H-M   'P 1'
#
loop_
_entity.id
_entity.type
_entity.pdbx_description
1 polymer ?
#
loop_
_entity_poly.entity_id
_entity_poly.type
_entity_poly.pdbx_seq_one_letter_code
_entity_poly.pdbx_strand_id
1 'polypeptide(L)' 'MSGLLHQLVAQQARHSPDAVALQEKQRTLTYASLNDELERVSGGLIRAGLERDDRVAIFLP' A
#
# COMPACT_ATOMS: atom_id res chain seq x y z
N MET A 1 5.85 -0.79 -20.91
CA MET A 1 4.62 -1.15 -20.16
C MET A 1 4.47 -0.15 -19.03
N SER A 2 3.44 0.71 -19.08
CA SER A 2 3.19 1.72 -18.04
C SER A 2 2.24 1.13 -17.00
N GLY A 3 2.78 0.66 -15.88
CA GLY A 3 2.00 0.25 -14.70
C GLY A 3 2.40 1.11 -13.51
N LEU A 4 1.42 1.51 -12.69
CA LEU A 4 1.70 2.23 -11.44
C LEU A 4 2.10 1.22 -10.36
N LEU A 5 3.06 1.56 -9.51
CA LEU A 5 3.59 0.65 -8.49
C LEU A 5 2.49 0.04 -7.61
N HIS A 6 1.52 0.84 -7.16
CA HIS A 6 0.42 0.37 -6.33
C HIS A 6 -0.47 -0.69 -7.02
N GLN A 7 -0.53 -0.70 -8.36
CA GLN A 7 -1.32 -1.68 -9.11
C GLN A 7 -0.72 -3.08 -9.02
N LEU A 8 0.60 -3.20 -8.85
CA LEU A 8 1.26 -4.49 -8.65
C LEU A 8 0.83 -5.12 -7.32
N VAL A 9 0.71 -4.31 -6.26
CA VAL A 9 0.22 -4.77 -4.96
C VAL A 9 -1.24 -5.21 -5.05
N ALA A 10 -2.09 -4.39 -5.66
CA ALA A 10 -3.50 -4.72 -5.85
C ALA A 10 -3.72 -5.97 -6.71
N GLN A 11 -2.88 -6.17 -7.75
CA GLN A 11 -2.91 -7.37 -8.56
C GLN A 11 -2.52 -8.61 -7.74
N GLN A 12 -1.46 -8.52 -6.94
CA GLN A 12 -1.02 -9.63 -6.13
C GLN A 12 -2.00 -9.96 -4.99
N ALA A 13 -2.66 -8.94 -4.41
CA ALA A 13 -3.73 -9.14 -3.43
C ALA A 13 -4.93 -9.90 -4.01
N ARG A 14 -5.23 -9.72 -5.30
CA ARG A 14 -6.27 -10.50 -5.99
C ARG A 14 -5.80 -11.90 -6.36
N HIS A 15 -4.55 -12.06 -6.77
CA HIS A 15 -4.02 -13.33 -7.26
C HIS A 15 -3.65 -14.29 -6.13
N SER A 16 -3.10 -13.78 -5.02
CA SER A 16 -2.61 -14.57 -3.89
C SER A 16 -2.77 -13.79 -2.58
N PRO A 17 -4.01 -13.60 -2.11
CA PRO A 17 -4.33 -12.74 -0.97
C PRO A 17 -3.59 -13.14 0.32
N ASP A 18 -3.46 -14.44 0.57
CA ASP A 18 -2.88 -14.99 1.79
C ASP A 18 -1.35 -15.14 1.72
N ALA A 19 -0.74 -14.89 0.56
CA ALA A 19 0.71 -14.93 0.43
C ALA A 19 1.35 -13.79 1.25
N VAL A 20 2.47 -14.10 1.90
CA VAL A 20 3.22 -13.11 2.68
C VAL A 20 3.80 -12.05 1.74
N ALA A 21 3.46 -10.78 2.00
CA ALA A 21 3.94 -9.63 1.25
C ALA A 21 5.13 -8.95 1.96
N LEU A 22 5.01 -8.76 3.27
CA LEU A 22 6.04 -8.14 4.11
C LEU A 22 6.20 -8.93 5.40
N GLN A 23 7.45 -9.06 5.85
CA GLN A 23 7.78 -9.63 7.14
C GLN A 23 8.79 -8.72 7.83
N GLU A 24 8.42 -8.20 8.99
CA GLU A 24 9.25 -7.33 9.82
C GLU A 24 9.23 -7.84 11.26
N LYS A 25 10.36 -8.34 11.76
CA LYS A 25 10.49 -8.91 13.10
C LYS A 25 9.40 -9.96 13.36
N GLN A 26 8.43 -9.66 14.24
CA GLN A 26 7.32 -10.54 14.60
C GLN A 26 6.01 -10.23 13.86
N ARG A 27 6.02 -9.27 12.92
CA ARG A 27 4.85 -8.89 12.13
C ARG A 27 4.97 -9.45 10.73
N THR A 28 3.92 -10.11 10.29
CA THR A 28 3.75 -10.60 8.93
C THR A 28 2.50 -9.98 8.35
N LEU A 29 2.61 -9.37 7.17
CA LEU A 29 1.48 -8.86 6.40
C LEU A 29 1.32 -9.68 5.14
N THR A 30 0.10 -10.14 4.89
CA THR A 30 -0.26 -10.77 3.61
C THR A 30 -0.53 -9.69 2.56
N TYR A 31 -0.60 -10.07 1.29
CA TYR A 31 -0.93 -9.12 0.22
C TYR A 31 -2.33 -8.51 0.40
N ALA A 32 -3.30 -9.26 0.93
CA ALA A 32 -4.62 -8.72 1.26
C ALA A 32 -4.52 -7.62 2.34
N SER A 33 -3.87 -7.91 3.47
CA SER A 33 -3.73 -6.93 4.56
C SER A 33 -2.92 -5.70 4.15
N LEU A 34 -1.87 -5.88 3.34
CA LEU A 34 -1.09 -4.76 2.80
C LEU A 34 -1.95 -3.88 1.89
N ASN A 35 -2.78 -4.47 1.02
CA ASN A 35 -3.65 -3.71 0.13
C ASN A 35 -4.71 -2.91 0.91
N ASP A 36 -5.31 -3.50 1.95
CA ASP A 36 -6.27 -2.81 2.81
C ASP A 36 -5.64 -1.62 3.56
N GLU A 37 -4.38 -1.77 3.98
CA GLU A 37 -3.62 -0.67 4.56
C GLU A 37 -3.32 0.44 3.55
N LEU A 38 -2.95 0.08 2.31
CA LEU A 38 -2.75 1.05 1.24
C LEU A 38 -4.02 1.86 0.94
N GLU A 39 -5.19 1.21 0.83
CA GLU A 39 -6.47 1.88 0.59
C GLU A 39 -6.86 2.83 1.74
N ARG A 40 -6.58 2.42 2.98
CA ARG A 40 -6.83 3.24 4.16
C ARG A 40 -5.93 4.48 4.19
N VAL A 41 -4.64 4.31 3.92
CA VAL A 41 -3.66 5.41 3.91
C VAL A 41 -3.95 6.36 2.74
N SER A 42 -4.16 5.84 1.52
CA SER A 42 -4.47 6.66 0.34
C SER A 42 -5.75 7.47 0.55
N GLY A 43 -6.82 6.85 1.06
CA GLY A 43 -8.06 7.54 1.38
C GLY A 43 -7.91 8.60 2.47
N GLY A 44 -7.01 8.37 3.44
CA GLY A 44 -6.66 9.36 4.45
C GLY A 44 -5.94 10.57 3.86
N LEU A 45 -4.96 10.35 2.98
CA LEU A 45 -4.23 11.42 2.29
C LEU A 45 -5.15 12.24 1.37
N ILE A 46 -5.99 11.58 0.58
CA ILE A 46 -6.98 12.27 -0.28
C ILE A 46 -7.91 13.14 0.59
N ARG A 47 -8.38 12.63 1.73
CA ARG A 47 -9.21 13.41 2.66
C ARG A 47 -8.47 14.58 3.31
N ALA A 48 -7.14 14.52 3.41
CA ALA A 48 -6.31 15.63 3.86
C ALA A 48 -6.09 16.70 2.79
N GLY A 49 -6.60 16.50 1.57
CA GLY A 49 -6.51 17.46 0.46
C GLY A 49 -5.32 17.25 -0.46
N LEU A 50 -4.69 16.07 -0.42
CA LEU A 50 -3.54 15.77 -1.28
C LEU A 50 -3.96 15.63 -2.75
N GLU A 51 -3.25 16.32 -3.64
CA GLU A 51 -3.44 16.26 -5.09
C GLU A 51 -2.30 15.50 -5.78
N ARG A 52 -2.41 15.36 -7.11
CA ARG A 52 -1.33 14.82 -7.92
C ARG A 52 -0.12 15.76 -7.85
N ASP A 53 1.07 15.17 -7.80
CA ASP A 53 2.37 15.85 -7.71
C ASP A 53 2.66 16.54 -6.37
N ASP A 54 1.74 16.46 -5.40
CA ASP A 54 2.00 16.85 -4.01
C ASP A 54 3.02 15.93 -3.35
N ARG A 55 3.67 16.46 -2.31
CA ARG A 55 4.77 15.81 -1.61
C ARG A 55 4.38 15.45 -0.19
N VAL A 56 4.61 14.20 0.18
CA VAL A 56 4.42 13.70 1.56
C VAL A 56 5.79 13.44 2.17
N ALA A 57 6.10 14.12 3.27
CA ALA A 57 7.29 13.82 4.05
C ALA A 57 7.08 12.52 4.84
N ILE A 58 8.06 11.62 4.79
CA ILE A 58 8.07 10.38 5.56
C ILE A 58 9.12 10.53 6.67
N PHE A 59 8.68 10.45 7.91
CA PHE A 59 9.55 10.40 9.08
C PHE A 59 9.37 9.04 9.76
N LEU A 60 10.43 8.22 9.73
CA LEU A 60 10.47 6.91 10.35
C LEU A 60 11.60 6.89 11.39
N PRO A 61 11.41 6.18 12.51
CA PRO A 61 12.45 6.03 13.54
C PRO A 61 13.66 5.21 13.09
#